data_AF-A0A6V7MAK5-F1
#
_entry.id   AF-A0A6V7MAK5-F1
#
_cell.length_a   1.000
_cell.length_b   1.000
_cell.length_c   1.000
_cell.angle_alpha   90.00
_cell.angle_beta   90.00
_cell.angle_gamma   90.00
#
_symmetry.space_group_name_H-M   'P 1'
#
loop_
_entity.id
_entity.type
_entity.pdbx_description
1 polymer ?
#
loop_
_entity_poly.entity_id
_entity_poly.type
_entity_poly.pdbx_seq_one_letter_code
_entity_poly.pdbx_strand_id
1 'polypeptide(L)'
;CAKVSMPTLTLARYILEYSLMDYSTIRYSDSKMAAAALLLALQMKDLGSWTETLDYYTGYKVDDIRDIVHALNQGLHKKQKDALATVRNKYSHK
;
A
#
# COMPACT_ATOMS: atom_id res chain seq x y z
N CYS A 1 -14.38 -1.37 13.38
CA CYS A 1 -13.60 -1.18 12.14
C CYS A 1 -12.90 0.18 12.18
N ALA A 2 -11.61 0.26 11.87
CA ALA A 2 -10.87 1.53 11.85
C ALA A 2 -11.53 2.53 10.89
N LYS A 3 -11.78 3.76 11.33
CA LYS A 3 -12.36 4.82 10.50
C LYS A 3 -11.28 5.42 9.60
N VAL A 4 -11.02 4.78 8.46
CA VAL A 4 -10.08 5.29 7.44
C VAL A 4 -10.87 6.04 6.36
N SER A 5 -10.41 7.22 5.98
CA SER A 5 -11.08 8.04 4.96
C SER A 5 -11.02 7.40 3.57
N MET A 6 -12.05 7.62 2.74
CA MET A 6 -12.09 7.11 1.37
C MET A 6 -10.84 7.48 0.53
N PRO A 7 -10.30 8.72 0.57
CA PRO A 7 -9.07 9.07 -0.16
C PRO A 7 -7.86 8.21 0.26
N THR A 8 -7.78 7.84 1.53
CA THR A 8 -6.69 6.99 2.06
C THR A 8 -6.85 5.55 1.59
N LEU A 9 -8.08 5.03 1.57
CA LEU A 9 -8.38 3.71 1.01
C LEU A 9 -8.11 3.66 -0.50
N THR A 10 -8.43 4.74 -1.22
CA THR A 10 -8.12 4.87 -2.65
C THR A 10 -6.60 4.89 -2.87
N LEU A 11 -5.84 5.60 -2.04
CA LEU A 11 -4.38 5.58 -2.09
C LEU A 11 -3.82 4.18 -1.82
N ALA A 12 -4.34 3.47 -0.82
CA ALA A 12 -3.93 2.10 -0.52
C ALA A 12 -4.20 1.15 -1.70
N ARG A 13 -5.37 1.26 -2.35
CA ARG A 13 -5.70 0.50 -3.56
C ARG A 13 -4.77 0.82 -4.73
N TYR A 14 -4.46 2.11 -4.92
CA TYR A 14 -3.48 2.53 -5.93
C TYR A 14 -2.11 1.88 -5.69
N ILE A 15 -1.59 1.95 -4.47
CA ILE A 15 -0.29 1.35 -4.10
C ILE A 15 -0.30 -0.16 -4.36
N LEU A 16 -1.37 -0.84 -3.94
CA LEU A 16 -1.52 -2.28 -4.12
C LEU A 16 -1.61 -2.67 -5.60
N GLU A 17 -2.40 -1.95 -6.39
CA GLU A 17 -2.51 -2.20 -7.83
C GLU A 17 -1.21 -1.87 -8.57
N TYR A 18 -0.50 -0.82 -8.13
CA TYR A 18 0.81 -0.46 -8.66
C TYR A 18 1.86 -1.55 -8.41
N SER A 19 1.77 -2.23 -7.26
CA SER A 19 2.70 -3.31 -6.90
C SER A 19 2.65 -4.50 -7.85
N LEU A 20 1.53 -4.72 -8.55
CA LEU A 20 1.36 -5.79 -9.54
C LEU A 20 2.32 -5.65 -10.73
N MET A 21 2.89 -4.46 -10.95
CA MET A 21 3.87 -4.21 -12.00
C MET A 21 5.29 -4.61 -11.61
N ASP A 22 5.54 -4.89 -10.33
CA ASP A 22 6.83 -5.35 -9.81
C ASP A 22 6.72 -6.84 -9.41
N TYR A 23 7.25 -7.71 -10.26
CA TYR A 23 7.22 -9.16 -10.05
C TYR A 23 7.89 -9.60 -8.74
N SER A 24 8.80 -8.79 -8.17
CA SER A 24 9.44 -9.12 -6.89
C SER A 24 8.44 -9.18 -5.72
N THR A 25 7.25 -8.61 -5.88
CA THR A 25 6.20 -8.59 -4.85
C THR A 25 5.41 -9.89 -4.75
N ILE A 26 5.47 -10.78 -5.76
CA ILE A 26 4.74 -12.07 -5.79
C ILE A 26 5.09 -13.01 -4.63
N ARG A 27 6.25 -12.79 -4.00
CA ARG A 27 6.71 -13.58 -2.85
C ARG A 27 5.93 -13.30 -1.56
N TYR A 28 5.16 -12.23 -1.51
CA TYR A 28 4.41 -11.81 -0.33
C TYR A 28 2.96 -12.28 -0.40
N SER A 29 2.36 -12.60 0.75
CA SER A 29 0.93 -12.90 0.84
C SER A 29 0.08 -11.68 0.49
N ASP A 30 -1.01 -11.88 -0.25
CA ASP A 30 -1.98 -10.83 -0.60
C ASP A 30 -2.51 -10.08 0.63
N SER A 31 -2.75 -10.80 1.74
CA SER A 31 -3.17 -10.20 3.00
C SER A 31 -2.14 -9.23 3.58
N LYS A 32 -0.84 -9.60 3.53
CA LYS A 32 0.26 -8.75 3.99
C LYS A 32 0.50 -7.58 3.05
N MET A 33 0.36 -7.80 1.74
CA MET A 33 0.42 -6.74 0.73
C MET A 33 -0.66 -5.69 0.96
N ALA A 34 -1.91 -6.12 1.21
CA ALA A 34 -3.01 -5.21 1.52
C ALA A 34 -2.77 -4.43 2.82
N ALA A 35 -2.30 -5.10 3.89
CA ALA A 35 -1.95 -4.46 5.16
C ALA A 35 -0.82 -3.43 5.00
N ALA A 36 0.25 -3.79 4.28
CA ALA A 36 1.39 -2.91 4.00
C ALA A 36 0.99 -1.69 3.15
N ALA A 37 0.17 -1.89 2.12
CA ALA A 37 -0.33 -0.79 1.29
C ALA A 37 -1.19 0.19 2.10
N LEU A 38 -2.02 -0.32 3.04
CA LEU A 38 -2.80 0.52 3.96
C LEU A 38 -1.88 1.29 4.91
N LEU A 39 -0.89 0.64 5.52
CA LEU A 39 0.08 1.31 6.40
C LEU A 39 0.83 2.42 5.65
N LEU A 40 1.31 2.15 4.44
CA LEU A 40 2.01 3.15 3.63
C LEU A 40 1.09 4.32 3.29
N ALA A 41 -0.17 4.07 2.94
CA ALA A 41 -1.14 5.15 2.66
C ALA A 41 -1.43 6.02 3.89
N LEU A 42 -1.52 5.43 5.08
CA LEU A 42 -1.70 6.17 6.34
C LEU A 42 -0.50 7.09 6.62
N GLN A 43 0.73 6.57 6.44
CA GLN A 43 1.96 7.33 6.61
C GLN A 43 2.07 8.47 5.59
N MET A 44 1.75 8.23 4.32
CA MET A 44 1.77 9.25 3.27
C MET A 44 0.75 10.38 3.48
N LYS A 45 -0.33 10.11 4.23
CA LYS A 45 -1.38 11.09 4.55
C LYS A 45 -1.20 11.73 5.93
N ASP A 46 -0.14 11.36 6.66
CA ASP A 46 0.11 11.80 8.03
C ASP A 46 -1.08 11.56 8.97
N LEU A 47 -1.78 10.43 8.78
CA LEU A 47 -2.99 10.06 9.54
C LEU A 47 -2.69 9.18 10.76
N GLY A 48 -1.42 9.06 11.13
CA GLY A 48 -0.96 8.26 12.25
C GLY A 48 -0.40 6.90 11.86
N SER A 49 -0.07 6.12 12.89
CA SER A 49 0.62 4.83 12.80
C SER A 49 -0.36 3.65 12.77
N TRP A 50 0.20 2.45 12.67
CA TRP A 50 -0.53 1.20 12.82
C TRP A 50 -1.19 1.12 14.20
N THR A 51 -2.52 0.97 14.22
CA THR A 51 -3.32 0.98 15.46
C THR A 51 -3.55 -0.44 15.98
N GLU A 52 -3.84 -0.57 17.27
CA GLU A 52 -4.23 -1.87 17.88
C GLU A 52 -5.44 -2.51 17.19
N THR A 53 -6.35 -1.70 16.64
CA THR A 53 -7.47 -2.20 15.84
C THR A 53 -6.97 -2.90 14.58
N LEU A 54 -5.98 -2.33 13.89
CA LEU A 54 -5.41 -2.93 12.69
C LEU A 54 -4.62 -4.20 13.04
N ASP A 55 -3.85 -4.17 14.13
CA ASP A 55 -3.15 -5.36 14.64
C ASP A 55 -4.16 -6.50 14.92
N TYR A 56 -5.22 -6.23 15.68
CA TYR A 56 -6.24 -7.21 16.03
C TYR A 56 -6.95 -7.82 14.82
N TYR A 57 -7.39 -7.00 13.85
CA TYR A 57 -8.18 -7.52 12.71
C TYR A 57 -7.33 -8.13 11.60
N THR A 58 -6.07 -7.71 11.45
CA THR A 58 -5.18 -8.27 10.41
C THR A 58 -4.31 -9.40 10.95
N GLY A 59 -4.07 -9.44 12.26
CA GLY A 59 -3.10 -10.33 12.91
C GLY A 59 -1.65 -9.97 12.62
N TYR A 60 -1.38 -8.77 12.09
CA TYR A 60 -0.03 -8.32 11.73
C TYR A 60 0.40 -7.12 12.57
N LYS A 61 1.62 -7.20 13.10
CA LYS A 61 2.35 -6.06 13.66
C LYS A 61 3.08 -5.32 12.55
N VAL A 62 3.50 -4.09 12.86
CA VAL A 62 4.35 -3.30 11.94
C VAL A 62 5.59 -4.07 11.52
N ASP A 63 6.23 -4.78 12.46
CA ASP A 63 7.41 -5.61 12.17
C ASP A 63 7.14 -6.68 11.11
N ASP A 64 5.94 -7.27 11.07
CA ASP A 64 5.58 -8.36 10.15
C ASP A 64 5.43 -7.91 8.69
N ILE A 65 5.20 -6.61 8.48
CA ILE A 65 4.91 -6.00 7.18
C ILE A 65 5.89 -4.88 6.80
N ARG A 66 6.84 -4.52 7.68
CA ARG A 66 7.79 -3.41 7.47
C ARG A 66 8.56 -3.55 6.17
N ASP A 67 9.08 -4.74 5.88
CA ASP A 67 9.87 -4.98 4.67
C ASP A 67 9.03 -4.82 3.40
N ILE A 68 7.74 -5.17 3.48
CA ILE A 68 6.79 -5.01 2.37
C ILE A 68 6.48 -3.54 2.17
N VAL A 69 6.27 -2.77 3.25
CA VAL A 69 6.08 -1.32 3.20
C VAL A 69 7.26 -0.64 2.49
N HIS A 70 8.49 -1.02 2.86
CA HIS A 70 9.69 -0.50 2.19
C HIS A 70 9.75 -0.89 0.72
N ALA A 71 9.45 -2.15 0.37
CA ALA A 71 9.44 -2.61 -1.02
C ALA A 71 8.40 -1.84 -1.86
N LEU A 72 7.19 -1.65 -1.33
CA LEU A 72 6.13 -0.86 -1.97
C LEU A 72 6.57 0.59 -2.18
N ASN A 73 7.13 1.22 -1.14
CA ASN A 73 7.60 2.60 -1.22
C ASN A 73 8.73 2.78 -2.24
N GLN A 74 9.69 1.84 -2.28
CA GLN A 74 10.74 1.83 -3.29
C GLN A 74 10.15 1.67 -4.70
N GLY A 75 9.18 0.78 -4.87
CA GLY A 75 8.46 0.57 -6.13
C GLY A 75 7.87 1.86 -6.69
N LEU A 76 7.23 2.67 -5.84
CA LEU A 76 6.65 3.97 -6.22
C LEU A 76 7.67 4.99 -6.72
N HIS A 77 8.93 4.91 -6.25
CA HIS A 77 10.01 5.83 -6.60
C HIS A 77 10.88 5.35 -7.76
N LYS A 78 10.72 4.10 -8.22
CA LYS A 78 11.44 3.60 -9.41
C LYS A 78 11.02 4.39 -10.65
N LYS A 79 11.98 4.69 -11.53
CA LYS A 79 11.70 5.30 -12.84
C LYS A 79 10.74 4.41 -13.63
N GLN A 80 9.63 4.99 -14.06
CA GLN A 80 8.61 4.28 -14.82
C GLN A 80 9.16 3.90 -16.19
N LYS A 81 8.85 2.69 -16.65
CA LYS A 81 8.86 2.40 -18.09
C LYS A 81 7.59 3.04 -18.65
N ASP A 82 7.68 3.80 -19.74
CA ASP A 82 6.56 4.60 -20.28
C ASP A 82 5.26 3.80 -20.51
N ALA A 83 5.37 2.47 -20.66
CA ALA A 83 4.25 1.53 -20.77
C ALA A 83 3.41 1.31 -19.48
N LEU A 84 3.80 1.90 -18.33
CA LEU A 84 3.18 1.62 -17.01
C LEU A 84 2.34 2.78 -16.45
N ALA A 85 1.94 3.75 -17.28
CA ALA A 85 1.14 4.90 -16.86
C ALA A 85 -0.35 4.57 -16.60
N THR A 86 -0.85 3.41 -17.05
CA THR A 86 -2.28 3.04 -16.99
C THR A 86 -2.86 3.09 -15.57
N VAL A 87 -2.15 2.52 -14.59
CA VAL A 87 -2.59 2.53 -13.18
C VAL A 87 -2.60 3.98 -12.66
N ARG A 88 -1.59 4.78 -12.96
CA ARG A 88 -1.56 6.19 -12.56
C ARG A 88 -2.73 6.97 -13.15
N ASN A 89 -3.05 6.75 -14.42
CA ASN A 89 -4.16 7.43 -15.09
C ASN A 89 -5.50 7.03 -14.47
N LYS A 90 -5.73 5.74 -14.20
CA LYS A 90 -6.93 5.22 -13.54
C LYS A 90 -7.25 5.93 -12.22
N TYR A 91 -6.24 6.24 -11.43
CA TYR A 91 -6.39 6.90 -10.12
C TYR A 91 -6.22 8.42 -10.14
N SER A 92 -6.05 9.03 -11.33
CA SER A 92 -5.91 10.48 -11.49
C SER A 92 -7.24 11.24 -11.62
N HIS A 93 -8.35 10.52 -11.80
CA HIS A 93 -9.68 11.12 -11.89
C HIS A 93 -10.15 11.65 -10.53
N LYS A 94 -10.87 12.78 -10.55
CA LYS A 94 -11.49 13.41 -9.37
C LYS A 94 -12.76 12.69 -8.95
#